data_AF-A0AA45LB87-F1
#
_entry.id   AF-A0AA45LB87-F1
#
_cell.length_a   1.000
_cell.length_b   1.000
_cell.length_c   1.000
_cell.angle_alpha   90.00
_cell.angle_beta   90.00
_cell.angle_gamma   90.00
#
_symmetry.space_group_name_H-M   'P 1'
#
loop_
_entity.id
_entity.type
_entity.pdbx_description
1 polymer ?
#
loop_
_entity_poly.entity_id
_entity_poly.type
_entity_poly.pdbx_seq_one_letter_code
_entity_poly.pdbx_strand_id
1 'polypeptide(L)'
;MRKSWVVLPVLLALAGCGDAGGGTACTLIGAVAGVTLDVDLPGAGSGTLRLCGAGGCADHPVELRAERVVVTTSCSGTRPDDTCGAVSGPGPGKVGFVVVPELTEEPVTATLVLRDAVGVELLRHTGELRPLATRPNDPGCTPEAAQAGVSVAADGAVTTR
;
A
#
# COMPACT_ATOMS: atom_id res chain seq x y z
N MET A 1 -39.16 58.64 -39.42
CA MET A 1 -37.72 58.94 -39.58
C MET A 1 -37.13 59.28 -38.22
N ARG A 2 -36.31 58.38 -37.66
CA ARG A 2 -35.12 58.68 -36.83
C ARG A 2 -34.52 57.36 -36.38
N LYS A 3 -33.34 57.10 -36.93
CA LYS A 3 -32.53 55.90 -36.83
C LYS A 3 -31.55 56.13 -35.68
N SER A 4 -31.61 55.28 -34.66
CA SER A 4 -30.60 55.24 -33.60
C SER A 4 -30.13 53.80 -33.45
N TRP A 5 -29.03 53.52 -34.14
CA TRP A 5 -28.19 52.35 -33.91
C TRP A 5 -27.60 52.45 -32.50
N VAL A 6 -27.88 51.47 -31.65
CA VAL A 6 -27.06 51.20 -30.47
C VAL A 6 -26.26 49.94 -30.78
N VAL A 7 -24.99 50.17 -31.07
CA VAL A 7 -23.96 49.14 -31.20
C VAL A 7 -23.69 48.63 -29.79
N LEU A 8 -24.14 47.42 -29.48
CA LEU A 8 -23.82 46.74 -28.22
C LEU A 8 -22.41 46.12 -28.36
N PRO A 9 -21.43 46.53 -27.55
CA PRO A 9 -20.10 45.96 -27.63
C PRO A 9 -20.11 44.56 -27.03
N VAL A 10 -19.74 43.58 -27.86
CA VAL A 10 -19.39 42.22 -27.46
C VAL A 10 -18.09 42.29 -26.65
N LEU A 11 -18.20 42.31 -25.32
CA LEU A 11 -17.07 42.00 -24.44
C LEU A 11 -16.97 40.49 -24.28
N LEU A 12 -16.11 39.88 -25.09
CA LEU A 12 -15.51 38.58 -24.87
C LEU A 12 -14.64 38.66 -23.59
N ALA A 13 -15.19 38.24 -22.45
CA ALA A 13 -14.39 37.83 -21.30
C ALA A 13 -14.22 36.31 -21.36
N LEU A 14 -13.23 35.87 -22.15
CA LEU A 14 -12.63 34.56 -21.94
C LEU A 14 -11.96 34.58 -20.56
N ALA A 15 -12.67 34.13 -19.53
CA ALA A 15 -12.04 33.72 -18.29
C ALA A 15 -11.18 32.50 -18.61
N GLY A 16 -9.90 32.76 -18.87
CA GLY A 16 -8.90 31.74 -19.11
C GLY A 16 -8.73 30.83 -17.90
N CYS A 17 -8.62 29.53 -18.19
CA CYS A 17 -8.15 28.49 -17.29
C CYS A 17 -6.82 28.87 -16.63
N GLY A 18 -6.71 28.55 -15.35
CA GLY A 18 -5.44 28.61 -14.63
C GLY A 18 -5.64 28.89 -13.15
N ASP A 19 -6.47 28.11 -12.47
CA ASP A 19 -6.25 27.94 -11.03
C ASP A 19 -5.00 27.05 -10.89
N ALA A 20 -3.84 27.67 -11.09
CA ALA A 20 -2.61 27.24 -10.47
C ALA A 20 -2.70 27.69 -9.01
N GLY A 21 -3.64 27.08 -8.27
CA GLY A 21 -3.69 27.19 -6.83
C GLY A 21 -2.33 26.73 -6.31
N GLY A 22 -1.63 27.62 -5.59
CA GLY A 22 -0.32 27.36 -4.99
C GLY A 22 -0.34 26.35 -3.84
N GLY A 23 -1.10 25.26 -4.00
CA GLY A 23 -1.05 24.06 -3.16
C GLY A 23 -0.11 23.03 -3.79
N THR A 24 0.50 22.20 -2.95
CA THR A 24 1.33 21.07 -3.39
C THR A 24 0.58 20.24 -4.43
N ALA A 25 1.16 20.06 -5.62
CA ALA A 25 0.60 19.24 -6.67
C ALA A 25 0.72 17.76 -6.29
N CYS A 26 -0.30 17.23 -5.61
CA CYS A 26 -0.39 15.82 -5.25
C CYS A 26 -0.79 14.99 -6.47
N THR A 27 -0.12 13.87 -6.70
CA THR A 27 -0.49 12.94 -7.78
C THR A 27 -1.70 12.10 -7.35
N LEU A 28 -2.36 11.43 -8.30
CA LEU A 28 -3.49 10.52 -8.01
C LEU A 28 -3.03 9.10 -7.65
N ILE A 29 -1.82 8.94 -7.11
CA ILE A 29 -1.35 7.64 -6.57
C ILE A 29 -2.11 7.39 -5.27
N GLY A 30 -2.76 6.23 -5.17
CA GLY A 30 -3.56 5.83 -4.01
C GLY A 30 -2.86 4.82 -3.10
N ALA A 31 -3.16 4.86 -1.81
CA ALA A 31 -2.82 3.79 -0.86
C ALA A 31 -4.06 3.01 -0.39
N VAL A 32 -3.85 1.73 -0.04
CA VAL A 32 -4.89 0.84 0.50
C VAL A 32 -4.58 0.55 1.96
N ALA A 33 -5.56 0.72 2.85
CA ALA A 33 -5.38 0.43 4.27
C ALA A 33 -5.25 -1.08 4.51
N GLY A 34 -4.28 -1.49 5.32
CA GLY A 34 -4.07 -2.91 5.57
C GLY A 34 -2.72 -3.29 6.16
N VAL A 35 -2.49 -4.59 6.23
CA VAL A 35 -1.31 -5.19 6.85
C VAL A 35 -0.57 -6.04 5.83
N THR A 36 0.70 -5.71 5.60
CA THR A 36 1.59 -6.54 4.78
C THR A 36 2.15 -7.68 5.63
N LEU A 37 2.23 -8.87 5.06
CA LEU A 37 2.87 -10.03 5.68
C LEU A 37 4.07 -10.47 4.83
N ASP A 38 5.16 -10.73 5.51
CA ASP A 38 6.40 -11.30 4.96
C ASP A 38 6.76 -12.52 5.81
N VAL A 39 6.79 -13.70 5.21
CA VAL A 39 6.78 -14.98 5.92
C VAL A 39 7.82 -15.92 5.35
N ASP A 40 8.90 -16.12 6.10
CA ASP A 40 9.95 -17.09 5.82
C ASP A 40 9.72 -18.44 6.53
N LEU A 41 8.66 -18.54 7.34
CA LEU A 41 8.32 -19.75 8.08
C LEU A 41 8.07 -20.93 7.13
N PRO A 42 8.89 -22.00 7.17
CA PRO A 42 8.75 -23.13 6.26
C PRO A 42 7.38 -23.81 6.39
N GLY A 43 6.77 -24.12 5.24
CA GLY A 43 5.49 -24.82 5.19
C GLY A 43 4.25 -23.94 5.38
N ALA A 44 4.39 -22.67 5.78
CA ALA A 44 3.26 -21.75 5.89
C ALA A 44 2.56 -21.56 4.53
N GLY A 45 1.24 -21.71 4.50
CA GLY A 45 0.42 -21.62 3.28
C GLY A 45 -0.71 -20.61 3.38
N SER A 46 -1.32 -20.50 4.56
CA SER A 46 -2.44 -19.60 4.82
C SER A 46 -2.44 -19.18 6.28
N GLY A 47 -3.40 -18.34 6.67
CA GLY A 47 -3.54 -17.96 8.06
C GLY A 47 -4.76 -17.13 8.38
N THR A 48 -4.75 -16.57 9.57
CA THR A 48 -5.74 -15.61 10.03
C THR A 48 -5.02 -14.52 10.80
N LEU A 49 -5.37 -13.27 10.52
CA LEU A 49 -4.92 -12.10 11.26
C LEU A 49 -6.14 -11.54 11.99
N ARG A 50 -6.16 -11.66 13.31
CA ARG A 50 -7.16 -11.02 14.15
C ARG A 50 -6.65 -9.67 14.61
N LEU A 51 -7.42 -8.61 14.41
CA LEU A 51 -7.10 -7.28 14.90
C LEU A 51 -8.14 -6.88 15.94
N CYS A 52 -7.68 -6.42 17.10
CA CYS A 52 -8.50 -5.96 18.20
C CYS A 52 -8.13 -4.52 18.54
N GLY A 53 -9.09 -3.60 18.38
CA GLY A 53 -8.96 -2.18 18.72
C GLY A 53 -10.17 -1.68 19.53
N ALA A 54 -10.36 -0.36 19.58
CA ALA A 54 -11.45 0.26 20.34
C ALA A 54 -12.86 -0.18 19.86
N GLY A 55 -13.01 -0.47 18.57
CA GLY A 55 -14.26 -0.91 17.96
C GLY A 55 -14.58 -2.41 18.12
N GLY A 56 -13.73 -3.18 18.80
CA GLY A 56 -13.85 -4.63 18.94
C GLY A 56 -12.77 -5.38 18.16
N CYS A 57 -13.03 -6.67 17.88
CA CYS A 57 -12.11 -7.54 17.17
C CYS A 57 -12.71 -8.03 15.84
N ALA A 58 -11.90 -8.10 14.80
CA ALA A 58 -12.23 -8.71 13.52
C ALA A 58 -11.16 -9.72 13.11
N ASP A 59 -11.59 -10.83 12.53
CA ASP A 59 -10.73 -11.86 11.94
C ASP A 59 -10.64 -11.63 10.43
N HIS A 60 -9.42 -11.58 9.90
CA HIS A 60 -9.16 -11.41 8.48
C HIS A 60 -8.39 -12.63 7.94
N PRO A 61 -8.80 -13.22 6.80
CA PRO A 61 -8.05 -14.30 6.19
C PRO A 61 -6.69 -13.81 5.68
N VAL A 62 -5.66 -14.62 5.85
CA VAL A 62 -4.32 -14.38 5.32
C VAL A 62 -4.08 -15.34 4.16
N GLU A 63 -3.95 -14.77 2.97
CA GLU A 63 -3.56 -15.47 1.75
C GLU A 63 -2.09 -15.21 1.46
N LEU A 64 -1.28 -16.28 1.43
CA LEU A 64 0.15 -16.19 1.16
C LEU A 64 0.47 -16.68 -0.25
N ARG A 65 1.19 -15.86 -0.99
CA ARG A 65 1.74 -16.20 -2.31
C ARG A 65 3.25 -16.34 -2.22
N ALA A 66 3.82 -17.16 -3.10
CA ALA A 66 5.28 -17.26 -3.21
C ALA A 66 5.87 -15.87 -3.49
N GLU A 67 6.92 -15.53 -2.75
CA GLU A 67 7.70 -14.33 -3.01
C GLU A 67 8.35 -14.41 -4.40
N ARG A 68 8.56 -13.24 -5.02
CA ARG A 68 9.29 -13.10 -6.27
C ARG A 68 10.43 -12.12 -6.04
N VAL A 69 11.65 -12.55 -6.38
CA VAL A 69 12.85 -11.73 -6.24
C VAL A 69 13.47 -11.49 -7.61
N VAL A 70 14.11 -10.33 -7.78
CA VAL A 70 14.95 -10.07 -8.95
C VAL A 70 16.27 -10.81 -8.75
N VAL A 71 16.56 -11.76 -9.63
CA VAL A 71 17.76 -12.60 -9.52
C VAL A 71 18.94 -12.01 -10.28
N THR A 72 18.67 -11.34 -11.40
CA THR A 72 19.70 -10.72 -12.23
C THR A 72 19.16 -9.46 -12.87
N THR A 73 20.05 -8.48 -13.00
CA THR A 73 19.83 -7.26 -13.78
C THR A 73 21.04 -7.07 -14.67
N SER A 74 20.81 -6.78 -15.96
CA SER A 74 21.86 -6.46 -16.91
C SER A 74 21.43 -5.26 -17.75
N CYS A 75 22.40 -4.43 -18.14
CA CYS A 75 22.18 -3.29 -19.02
C CYS A 75 23.15 -3.35 -20.20
N SER A 76 22.72 -2.88 -21.37
CA SER A 76 23.58 -2.79 -22.56
C SER A 76 24.71 -1.76 -22.44
N GLY A 77 24.61 -0.85 -21.47
CA GLY A 77 25.58 0.19 -21.17
C GLY A 77 25.14 1.11 -20.02
N THR A 78 25.70 2.31 -19.94
CA THR A 78 25.46 3.31 -18.87
C THR A 78 24.88 4.63 -19.37
N ARG A 79 24.55 4.75 -20.67
CA ARG A 79 23.94 5.96 -21.24
C ARG A 79 22.43 5.96 -21.00
N PRO A 80 21.77 7.13 -21.06
CA PRO A 80 20.31 7.22 -20.87
C PRO A 80 19.48 6.37 -21.84
N ASP A 81 20.00 6.15 -23.06
CA ASP A 81 19.30 5.38 -24.11
C ASP A 81 19.65 3.87 -24.08
N ASP A 82 20.54 3.43 -23.18
CA ASP A 82 20.86 2.02 -23.03
C ASP A 82 19.68 1.26 -22.38
N THR A 83 19.48 0.01 -22.79
CA THR A 83 18.37 -0.82 -22.29
C THR A 83 18.83 -1.67 -21.12
N CYS A 84 18.00 -1.73 -20.08
CA CYS A 84 18.17 -2.65 -18.95
C CYS A 84 17.11 -3.76 -18.98
N GLY A 85 17.53 -4.98 -18.68
CA GLY A 85 16.68 -6.14 -18.44
C GLY A 85 16.80 -6.60 -16.99
N ALA A 86 15.71 -7.17 -16.48
CA ALA A 86 15.66 -7.82 -15.17
C ALA A 86 14.97 -9.18 -15.31
N VAL A 87 15.52 -10.19 -14.66
CA VAL A 87 14.90 -11.52 -14.57
C VAL A 87 14.42 -11.73 -13.13
N SER A 88 13.17 -12.17 -12.99
CA SER A 88 12.59 -12.50 -11.69
C SER A 88 12.49 -14.01 -11.51
N GLY A 89 12.81 -14.50 -10.32
CA GLY A 89 12.68 -15.89 -9.90
C GLY A 89 11.85 -16.03 -8.60
N PRO A 90 11.59 -17.26 -8.15
CA PRO A 90 11.00 -17.50 -6.84
C PRO A 90 11.94 -17.05 -5.73
N GLY A 91 11.40 -16.34 -4.73
CA GLY A 91 12.08 -16.07 -3.45
C GLY A 91 11.94 -17.25 -2.48
N PRO A 92 12.71 -17.26 -1.37
CA PRO A 92 12.59 -18.27 -0.33
C PRO A 92 11.31 -18.11 0.50
N GLY A 93 10.76 -16.90 0.56
CA GLY A 93 9.65 -16.57 1.44
C GLY A 93 8.28 -16.59 0.76
N LYS A 94 7.31 -16.12 1.53
CA LYS A 94 5.94 -15.87 1.10
C LYS A 94 5.52 -14.49 1.53
N VAL A 95 4.68 -13.87 0.72
CA VAL A 95 4.16 -12.53 0.98
C VAL A 95 2.64 -12.53 0.92
N GLY A 96 2.03 -11.65 1.70
CA GLY A 96 0.58 -11.45 1.75
C GLY A 96 0.24 -9.99 2.01
N PHE A 97 -1.00 -9.62 1.70
CA PHE A 97 -1.55 -8.33 2.10
C PHE A 97 -3.00 -8.54 2.53
N VAL A 98 -3.30 -8.12 3.75
CA VAL A 98 -4.65 -8.15 4.32
C VAL A 98 -5.23 -6.75 4.22
N VAL A 99 -6.26 -6.58 3.40
CA VAL A 99 -7.00 -5.31 3.29
C VAL A 99 -7.86 -5.11 4.53
N VAL A 100 -7.68 -3.98 5.20
CA VAL A 100 -8.43 -3.61 6.41
C VAL A 100 -8.85 -2.15 6.25
N PRO A 101 -9.99 -1.88 5.58
CA PRO A 101 -10.43 -0.52 5.26
C PRO A 101 -10.61 0.39 6.49
N GLU A 102 -10.94 -0.20 7.63
CA GLU A 102 -11.16 0.44 8.92
C GLU A 102 -9.88 0.65 9.74
N LEU A 103 -8.72 0.27 9.22
CA LEU A 103 -7.44 0.41 9.93
C LEU A 103 -7.10 1.90 10.11
N THR A 104 -6.87 2.29 11.35
CA THR A 104 -6.44 3.64 11.75
C THR A 104 -5.00 3.63 12.25
N GLU A 105 -4.41 4.79 12.53
CA GLU A 105 -3.07 4.92 13.15
C GLU A 105 -3.04 4.56 14.65
N GLU A 106 -4.20 4.34 15.27
CA GLU A 106 -4.28 3.87 16.64
C GLU A 106 -3.67 2.46 16.79
N PRO A 107 -2.86 2.20 17.83
CA PRO A 107 -2.33 0.86 18.09
C PRO A 107 -3.44 -0.17 18.29
N VAL A 108 -3.25 -1.36 17.72
CA VAL A 108 -4.18 -2.49 17.85
C VAL A 108 -3.43 -3.72 18.35
N THR A 109 -4.13 -4.62 19.04
CA THR A 109 -3.59 -5.96 19.32
C THR A 109 -3.83 -6.83 18.10
N ALA A 110 -2.77 -7.43 17.58
CA ALA A 110 -2.80 -8.35 16.45
C ALA A 110 -2.50 -9.78 16.92
N THR A 111 -3.35 -10.73 16.56
CA THR A 111 -3.09 -12.16 16.69
C THR A 111 -2.94 -12.77 15.30
N LEU A 112 -1.72 -13.16 14.95
CA LEU A 112 -1.41 -13.88 13.72
C LEU A 112 -1.41 -15.38 13.99
N VAL A 113 -2.15 -16.13 13.18
CA VAL A 113 -2.10 -17.59 13.12
C VAL A 113 -1.69 -17.99 11.72
N LEU A 114 -0.58 -18.72 11.59
CA LEU A 114 -0.15 -19.31 10.31
C LEU A 114 -0.40 -20.81 10.31
N ARG A 115 -0.81 -21.32 9.16
CA ARG A 115 -1.14 -22.72 8.93
C ARG A 115 -0.42 -23.26 7.71
N ASP A 116 -0.16 -24.55 7.71
CA ASP A 116 0.33 -25.25 6.51
C ASP A 116 -0.79 -25.50 5.48
N ALA A 117 -0.44 -26.14 4.37
CA ALA A 117 -1.37 -26.45 3.28
C ALA A 117 -2.51 -27.42 3.66
N VAL A 118 -2.36 -28.17 4.76
CA VAL A 118 -3.41 -29.09 5.27
C VAL A 118 -4.17 -28.50 6.45
N GLY A 119 -3.86 -27.25 6.84
CA GLY A 119 -4.57 -26.49 7.87
C GLY A 119 -4.01 -26.62 9.29
N VAL A 120 -2.88 -27.31 9.48
CA VAL A 120 -2.23 -27.46 10.78
C VAL A 120 -1.60 -26.13 11.18
N GLU A 121 -1.82 -25.70 12.43
CA GLU A 121 -1.23 -24.48 12.98
C GLU A 121 0.29 -24.66 13.15
N LEU A 122 1.06 -23.78 12.50
CA LEU A 122 2.51 -23.73 12.58
C LEU A 122 2.99 -22.66 13.57
N LEU A 123 2.25 -21.55 13.64
CA LEU A 123 2.60 -20.40 14.47
C LEU A 123 1.33 -19.73 14.97
N ARG A 124 1.37 -19.29 16.22
CA ARG A 124 0.45 -18.32 16.80
C ARG A 124 1.26 -17.28 17.53
N HIS A 125 1.08 -16.02 17.15
CA HIS A 125 1.72 -14.89 17.80
C HIS A 125 0.68 -13.82 18.10
N THR A 126 0.74 -13.25 19.29
CA THR A 126 -0.05 -12.08 19.67
C THR A 126 0.90 -10.97 20.08
N GLY A 127 0.71 -9.79 19.49
CA GLY A 127 1.54 -8.62 19.74
C GLY A 127 0.81 -7.33 19.42
N GLU A 128 1.45 -6.21 19.71
CA GLU A 128 0.94 -4.90 19.33
C GLU A 128 1.37 -4.56 17.90
N LEU A 129 0.43 -4.02 17.13
CA LEU A 129 0.64 -3.50 15.79
C LEU A 129 0.36 -1.99 15.81
N ARG A 130 1.28 -1.20 15.26
CA ARG A 130 1.20 0.27 15.21
C ARG A 130 1.15 0.73 13.76
N PRO A 131 -0.04 0.87 13.17
CA PRO A 131 -0.16 1.35 11.80
C PRO A 131 0.30 2.79 11.67
N LEU A 132 0.89 3.11 10.52
CA LEU A 132 1.34 4.45 10.18
C LEU A 132 0.60 4.94 8.94
N ALA A 133 0.25 6.23 8.90
CA ALA A 133 -0.30 6.81 7.70
C ALA A 133 0.71 6.80 6.55
N THR A 134 0.30 6.21 5.44
CA THR A 134 1.04 6.22 4.18
C THR A 134 0.87 7.55 3.46
N ARG A 135 1.97 7.99 2.85
CA ARG A 135 2.06 9.17 2.00
C ARG A 135 2.77 8.75 0.72
N PRO A 136 2.05 8.11 -0.23
CA PRO A 136 2.64 7.74 -1.50
C PRO A 136 2.96 8.96 -2.38
N ASN A 137 2.34 10.09 -2.06
CA ASN A 137 2.56 11.41 -2.63
C ASN A 137 3.63 12.21 -1.88
N ASP A 138 3.96 13.40 -2.40
CA ASP A 138 4.87 14.35 -1.73
C ASP A 138 4.51 14.55 -0.24
N PRO A 139 5.48 14.71 0.68
CA PRO A 139 5.21 14.88 2.11
C PRO A 139 4.26 16.03 2.46
N GLY A 140 4.11 17.03 1.58
CA GLY A 140 3.13 18.11 1.72
C GLY A 140 1.68 17.72 1.41
N CYS A 141 1.43 16.49 0.97
CA CYS A 141 0.11 15.96 0.64
C CYS A 141 -0.59 15.33 1.85
N THR A 142 -1.92 15.29 1.79
CA THR A 142 -2.74 14.63 2.82
C THR A 142 -2.38 13.15 2.89
N PRO A 143 -2.18 12.59 4.11
CA PRO A 143 -1.98 11.15 4.27
C PRO A 143 -3.24 10.38 3.84
N GLU A 144 -3.07 9.18 3.28
CA GLU A 144 -4.17 8.49 2.60
C GLU A 144 -4.71 7.30 3.38
N ALA A 145 -3.86 6.33 3.70
CA ALA A 145 -4.30 5.09 4.35
C ALA A 145 -3.31 4.64 5.42
N ALA A 146 -3.80 4.07 6.52
CA ALA A 146 -2.94 3.46 7.52
C ALA A 146 -2.44 2.09 7.03
N GLN A 147 -1.15 1.83 7.16
CA GLN A 147 -0.56 0.52 6.88
C GLN A 147 0.37 0.09 8.01
N ALA A 148 0.50 -1.22 8.17
CA ALA A 148 1.50 -1.84 9.02
C ALA A 148 2.10 -3.06 8.32
N GLY A 149 3.20 -3.59 8.86
CA GLY A 149 3.84 -4.80 8.39
C GLY A 149 4.07 -5.79 9.53
N VAL A 150 3.95 -7.08 9.20
CA VAL A 150 4.36 -8.19 10.07
C VAL A 150 5.34 -9.05 9.29
N SER A 151 6.51 -9.28 9.85
CA SER A 151 7.52 -10.20 9.33
C SER A 151 7.64 -11.41 10.25
N VAL A 152 7.70 -12.60 9.66
CA VAL A 152 7.85 -13.87 10.37
C VAL A 152 9.09 -14.57 9.82
N ALA A 153 10.12 -14.69 10.65
CA ALA A 153 11.35 -15.36 10.28
C ALA A 153 11.19 -16.88 10.22
N ALA A 154 12.17 -17.57 9.62
CA ALA A 154 12.16 -19.03 9.47
C ALA A 154 12.11 -19.82 10.80
N ASP A 155 12.58 -19.21 11.90
CA ASP A 155 12.53 -19.77 13.26
C ASP A 155 11.21 -19.45 14.00
N GLY A 156 10.30 -18.71 13.36
CA GLY A 156 9.03 -18.28 13.94
C GLY A 156 9.10 -16.97 14.71
N ALA A 157 10.25 -16.27 14.76
CA ALA A 157 10.33 -14.94 15.35
C ALA A 157 9.45 -13.95 14.58
N VAL A 158 8.69 -13.11 15.29
CA VAL A 158 7.76 -12.14 14.70
C VAL A 158 8.21 -10.72 15.01
N THR A 159 8.25 -9.88 13.99
CA THR A 159 8.52 -8.44 14.11
C THR A 159 7.41 -7.63 13.43
N THR A 160 7.12 -6.45 13.97
CA THR A 160 6.13 -5.52 13.41
C THR A 160 6.82 -4.24 12.94
N ARG A 161 6.24 -3.58 11.94
CA ARG A 161 6.73 -2.33 11.37
C ARG A 161 5.60 -1.44 10.85
#